data_AF-A0A6B3P356-F1
#
_entry.id   AF-A0A6B3P356-F1
#
_cell.length_a   1.000
_cell.length_b   1.000
_cell.length_c   1.000
_cell.angle_alpha   90.00
_cell.angle_beta   90.00
_cell.angle_gamma   90.00
#
_symmetry.space_group_name_H-M   'P 1'
#
loop_
_entity.id
_entity.type
_entity.pdbx_description
1 polymer ?
#
loop_
_entity_poly.entity_id
_entity_poly.type
_entity_poly.pdbx_seq_one_letter_code
_entity_poly.pdbx_strand_id
1 'polypeptide(L)' 'LGRNFPKVRDVLGELGMADRALYVERATMANQKIVALDEVDPQSSPYFSLIIVPGERWQG' A
#
# COMPACT_ATOMS: atom_id res chain seq x y z
N LEU A 1 5.74 4.07 5.89
CA LEU A 1 6.20 2.65 5.82
C LEU A 1 7.70 2.50 5.67
N GLY A 2 8.36 3.31 4.83
CA GLY A 2 9.84 3.40 4.77
C GLY A 2 10.51 2.04 4.59
N ARG A 3 11.57 1.75 5.37
CA ARG A 3 12.33 0.49 5.30
C ARG A 3 11.50 -0.79 5.51
N ASN A 4 10.32 -0.69 6.12
CA ASN A 4 9.47 -1.86 6.37
C ASN A 4 8.60 -2.21 5.16
N PHE A 5 8.52 -1.34 4.15
CA PHE A 5 7.66 -1.54 2.98
C PHE A 5 7.92 -2.87 2.25
N PRO A 6 9.17 -3.29 1.95
CA PRO A 6 9.41 -4.57 1.29
C PRO A 6 8.82 -5.75 2.07
N LYS A 7 9.07 -5.80 3.39
CA LYS A 7 8.55 -6.87 4.26
C LYS A 7 7.02 -6.90 4.28
N VAL A 8 6.37 -5.74 4.34
CA VAL A 8 4.89 -5.67 4.36
C VAL A 8 4.32 -6.11 3.02
N ARG A 9 4.92 -5.68 1.90
CA ARG A 9 4.51 -6.09 0.56
C ARG A 9 4.62 -7.61 0.39
N ASP A 10 5.72 -8.21 0.83
CA ASP A 10 5.93 -9.64 0.70
C ASP A 10 4.88 -10.43 1.49
N VAL A 11 4.58 -10.03 2.74
CA VAL A 11 3.50 -10.62 3.55
C VAL A 11 2.13 -10.47 2.88
N LEU A 12 1.83 -9.31 2.29
CA LEU A 12 0.56 -9.12 1.57
C LEU A 12 0.48 -9.97 0.29
N GLY A 13 1.61 -10.23 -0.37
CA GLY A 13 1.71 -11.17 -1.47
C GLY A 13 1.43 -12.61 -1.03
N GLU A 14 2.07 -13.06 0.05
CA GLU A 14 1.84 -14.39 0.64
C GLU A 14 0.38 -14.62 1.05
N LEU A 15 -0.29 -13.57 1.52
CA LEU A 15 -1.70 -13.61 1.91
C LEU A 15 -2.67 -13.47 0.72
N GLY A 16 -2.18 -13.30 -0.52
CA GLY A 16 -3.02 -13.06 -1.70
C GLY A 16 -3.80 -11.74 -1.64
N MET A 17 -3.31 -10.77 -0.87
CA MET A 17 -3.97 -9.48 -0.67
C MET A 17 -3.34 -8.34 -1.49
N ALA A 18 -2.16 -8.58 -2.07
CA ALA A 18 -1.41 -7.57 -2.82
C ALA A 18 -2.23 -6.95 -3.97
N ASP A 19 -2.97 -7.77 -4.73
CA ASP A 19 -3.72 -7.34 -5.92
C ASP A 19 -4.81 -6.31 -5.63
N ARG A 20 -5.34 -6.30 -4.41
CA ARG A 20 -6.36 -5.33 -3.96
C ARG A 20 -5.79 -4.23 -3.06
N ALA A 21 -4.50 -4.30 -2.73
CA ALA A 21 -3.87 -3.33 -1.84
C ALA A 21 -3.53 -2.05 -2.60
N LEU A 22 -3.81 -0.91 -1.96
CA LEU A 22 -3.44 0.42 -2.45
C LEU A 22 -2.34 0.99 -1.57
N TYR A 23 -1.39 1.65 -2.20
CA TYR A 23 -0.36 2.43 -1.54
C TYR A 23 -0.66 3.92 -1.67
N VAL A 24 -0.60 4.63 -0.55
CA VAL A 24 -0.93 6.05 -0.46
C VAL A 24 0.25 6.81 0.13
N GLU A 25 0.77 7.79 -0.61
CA GLU A 25 1.75 8.75 -0.12
C GLU A 25 1.07 10.08 0.18
N ARG A 26 1.49 10.73 1.27
CA ARG A 26 1.14 12.13 1.56
C ARG A 26 -0.36 12.41 1.42
N ALA A 27 -1.19 11.53 2.00
CA ALA A 27 -2.63 11.66 1.97
C ALA A 27 -3.05 13.07 2.38
N THR A 28 -4.06 13.62 1.69
CA THR A 28 -4.61 14.98 1.86
C THR A 28 -3.65 16.15 1.57
N MET A 29 -2.45 15.90 1.05
CA MET A 29 -1.51 16.93 0.59
C MET A 29 -1.57 17.14 -0.93
N ALA A 30 -1.06 18.29 -1.39
CA ALA A 30 -1.07 18.65 -2.81
C ALA A 30 -0.34 17.65 -3.74
N ASN A 31 0.65 16.93 -3.21
CA ASN A 31 1.40 15.89 -3.93
C ASN A 31 1.05 14.47 -3.46
N GLN A 32 -0.23 14.25 -3.13
CA GLN A 32 -0.75 12.91 -2.84
C GLN A 32 -0.53 11.98 -4.04
N LYS A 33 -0.08 10.76 -3.76
CA LYS A 33 -0.01 9.68 -4.75
C LYS A 33 -0.78 8.48 -4.22
N ILE A 34 -1.73 7.98 -5.01
CA ILE A 34 -2.47 6.74 -4.75
C ILE A 34 -2.21 5.83 -5.94
N VAL A 35 -1.58 4.69 -5.70
CA VAL A 35 -1.23 3.70 -6.73
C VAL A 35 -1.49 2.28 -6.22
N ALA A 36 -1.56 1.32 -7.14
CA ALA A 36 -1.57 -0.09 -6.77
C ALA A 36 -0.25 -0.45 -6.06
N LEU A 37 -0.29 -1.44 -5.16
CA LEU A 37 0.87 -1.80 -4.33
C LEU A 37 2.08 -2.28 -5.16
N ASP A 38 1.82 -2.89 -6.32
CA ASP A 38 2.81 -3.42 -7.27
C ASP A 38 3.51 -2.35 -8.12
N GLU A 39 2.89 -1.19 -8.30
CA GLU A 39 3.44 -0.03 -9.03
C GLU A 39 4.42 0.81 -8.19
N VAL A 40 4.62 0.45 -6.91
CA VAL A 40 5.48 1.18 -5.98
C VAL A 40 6.89 0.63 -6.02
N ASP A 41 7.87 1.50 -6.28
CA ASP A 41 9.27 1.16 -6.06
C ASP A 41 9.50 0.94 -4.55
N PRO A 42 9.89 -0.29 -4.13
CA PRO A 42 10.06 -0.61 -2.72
C PRO A 42 11.17 0.18 -2.01
N GLN A 43 12.06 0.83 -2.75
CA GLN A 43 13.12 1.69 -2.19
C GLN A 43 12.72 3.16 -2.08
N SER A 44 11.60 3.58 -2.69
CA SER A 44 11.23 5.00 -2.81
C SER A 44 10.17 5.47 -1.81
N SER A 45 9.77 4.63 -0.84
CA SER A 45 8.63 4.89 0.06
C SER A 45 8.88 6.08 1.01
N PRO A 46 8.23 7.25 0.84
CA PRO A 46 8.41 8.38 1.73
C PRO A 46 7.92 8.10 3.15
N TYR A 47 8.36 8.94 4.10
CA TYR A 47 8.01 8.83 5.52
C TYR A 47 6.49 8.78 5.76
N PHE A 48 5.73 9.66 5.07
CA PHE A 48 4.27 9.67 5.10
C PHE A 48 3.68 8.76 4.02
N SER A 49 3.53 7.48 4.38
CA SER A 49 2.92 6.46 3.52
C SER A 49 2.07 5.46 4.28
N LEU A 50 0.96 5.04 3.66
CA LEU A 50 -0.02 4.08 4.15
C LEU A 50 -0.22 2.97 3.11
N ILE A 51 -0.62 1.78 3.59
CA ILE A 51 -1.20 0.74 2.74
C ILE A 51 -2.66 0.55 3.18
N ILE A 52 -3.58 0.54 2.22
CA ILE A 52 -4.99 0.28 2.43
C ILE A 52 -5.32 -1.03 1.73
N VAL A 53 -5.90 -1.97 2.48
CA VAL A 53 -6.38 -3.25 1.95
C VAL A 53 -7.91 -3.23 2.08
N PRO A 54 -8.66 -2.90 1.01
CA PRO A 54 -10.10 -2.83 1.04
C PRO A 54 -10.67 -4.19 1.42
N GLY A 55 -11.43 -4.26 2.52
CA GLY A 55 -12.08 -5.49 2.95
C GLY A 55 -13.02 -6.06 1.90
N GLU A 56 -13.34 -7.35 2.02
CA GLU A 56 -14.41 -7.91 1.20
C GLU A 56 -15.74 -7.25 1.56
N ARG A 57 -16.62 -7.14 0.56
CA ARG A 57 -17.94 -6.58 0.76
C ARG A 57 -18.65 -7.42 1.83
N TRP A 58 -19.04 -6.79 2.94
CA TRP A 58 -19.86 -7.44 3.95
C TRP A 58 -21.16 -7.94 3.32
N GLN A 59 -21.48 -9.22 3.51
CA GLN A 59 -22.62 -9.87 2.87
C GLN A 59 -23.90 -9.85 3.72
N GLY A 60 -23.89 -9.20 4.89
CA GLY A 60 -24.97 -9.25 5.87
C GLY A 60 -24.67 -10.24 6.99
#